data_AF-A0A9P4SBI9-F1
#
_entry.id   AF-A0A9P4SBI9-F1
#
_cell.length_a   1.000
_cell.length_b   1.000
_cell.length_c   1.000
_cell.angle_alpha   90.00
_cell.angle_beta   90.00
_cell.angle_gamma   90.00
#
_symmetry.space_group_name_H-M   'P 1'
#
loop_
_entity.id
_entity.type
_entity.pdbx_description
1 polymer ?
#
loop_
_entity_poly.entity_id
_entity_poly.type
_entity_poly.pdbx_seq_one_letter_code
_entity_poly.pdbx_strand_id
1 'polypeptide(L)'
;MAFLRTSIASRILVSCLRPTVRYPMPAAKRCYADDKSSSAPPDLQSKEERVHNPKDVETSYGGSTSVTRGAAFEEMGPPTGEAKEKVPRKPHYDVALDDRTSSFSPVPKRVMDGSEPGTSVAAAVLSGAPMDLQARTVRIYRPAKTATQSGDWHSHKWRMDWDPLPKGWRWENPLIGWQSSADYMNGQRLQFNTKEDAINFANKQGYEYFVQEPNERKFVPKAYANNFVHIPGKLKVIRTK
;
A
#
# COMPACT_ATOMS: atom_id res chain seq x y z
N MET A 1 -45.90 56.75 27.60
CA MET A 1 -45.17 55.81 28.50
C MET A 1 -44.98 54.51 27.73
N ALA A 2 -43.82 53.88 27.56
CA ALA A 2 -42.46 54.13 28.01
C ALA A 2 -41.52 53.44 26.98
N PHE A 3 -40.41 54.10 26.64
CA PHE A 3 -39.29 53.50 25.93
C PHE A 3 -38.59 52.51 26.86
N LEU A 4 -38.44 51.24 26.48
CA LEU A 4 -37.54 50.31 27.14
C LEU A 4 -36.34 50.05 26.24
N ARG A 5 -35.28 50.83 26.48
CA ARG A 5 -33.91 50.47 26.13
C ARG A 5 -33.51 49.26 26.99
N THR A 6 -33.11 48.17 26.37
CA THR A 6 -32.29 47.15 27.04
C THR A 6 -31.02 46.94 26.23
N SER A 7 -29.90 47.20 26.91
CA SER A 7 -28.53 47.16 26.42
C SER A 7 -28.08 45.70 26.28
N ILE A 8 -27.60 45.32 25.10
CA ILE A 8 -26.88 44.05 24.88
C ILE A 8 -25.45 44.28 25.36
N ALA A 9 -25.18 43.95 26.62
CA ALA A 9 -23.83 43.88 27.16
C ALA A 9 -23.14 42.61 26.64
N SER A 10 -22.23 42.79 25.69
CA SER A 10 -21.33 41.77 25.16
C SER A 10 -20.36 41.27 26.25
N ARG A 11 -20.57 40.05 26.74
CA ARG A 11 -19.56 39.34 27.54
C ARG A 11 -18.58 38.63 26.59
N ILE A 12 -17.53 39.34 26.21
CA ILE A 12 -16.37 38.75 25.53
C ILE A 12 -15.56 37.97 26.59
N LEU A 13 -15.56 36.64 26.49
CA LEU A 13 -14.70 35.79 27.30
C LEU A 13 -13.25 35.89 26.80
N VAL A 14 -12.33 36.15 27.73
CA VAL A 14 -10.89 36.23 27.49
C VAL A 14 -10.35 34.87 27.08
N SER A 15 -9.58 34.81 25.98
CA SER A 15 -8.93 33.60 25.49
C SER A 15 -7.86 33.12 26.47
N CYS A 16 -8.02 31.91 27.00
CA CYS A 16 -7.04 31.25 27.86
C CYS A 16 -5.74 30.98 27.05
N LEU A 17 -4.61 31.56 27.47
CA LEU A 17 -3.30 31.23 26.92
C LEU A 17 -2.96 29.76 27.22
N ARG A 18 -2.63 28.97 26.19
CA ARG A 18 -2.05 27.62 26.36
C ARG A 18 -0.62 27.74 26.91
N PRO A 19 -0.20 26.88 27.85
CA PRO A 19 1.19 26.82 28.29
C PRO A 19 2.08 26.28 27.18
N THR A 20 3.18 26.98 26.89
CA THR A 20 4.18 26.58 25.89
C THR A 20 5.18 25.61 26.51
N VAL A 21 5.05 24.32 26.20
CA VAL A 21 6.07 23.31 26.55
C VAL A 21 7.21 23.43 25.54
N ARG A 22 8.42 23.79 25.99
CA ARG A 22 9.64 23.77 25.17
C ARG A 22 10.33 22.41 25.31
N TYR A 23 10.38 21.64 24.24
CA TYR A 23 11.23 20.44 24.17
C TYR A 23 12.65 20.84 23.73
N PRO A 24 13.72 20.38 24.40
CA PRO A 24 15.09 20.58 23.93
C PRO A 24 15.37 19.66 22.74
N MET A 25 15.80 20.24 21.61
CA MET A 25 16.27 19.48 20.44
C MET A 25 17.73 19.06 20.66
N PRO A 26 18.13 17.79 20.45
CA PRO A 26 19.53 17.40 20.52
C PRO A 26 20.31 17.94 19.31
N ALA A 27 21.57 18.34 19.55
CA ALA A 27 22.45 18.90 18.54
C ALA A 27 22.80 17.88 17.44
N ALA A 28 22.66 18.29 16.17
CA ALA A 28 22.99 17.46 15.01
C ALA A 28 24.51 17.22 14.92
N LYS A 29 24.96 15.99 15.16
CA LYS A 29 26.32 15.56 14.79
C LYS A 29 26.35 15.24 13.29
N ARG A 30 27.19 15.95 12.55
CA ARG A 30 27.57 15.61 11.17
C ARG A 30 28.69 14.59 11.23
N CYS A 31 28.47 13.39 10.70
CA CYS A 31 29.52 12.40 10.50
C CYS A 31 29.93 12.43 9.03
N TYR A 32 31.18 12.78 8.76
CA TYR A 32 31.88 12.42 7.52
C TYR A 32 32.76 11.22 7.85
N ALA A 33 32.73 10.19 7.01
CA ALA A 33 33.75 9.14 7.01
C ALA A 33 34.38 9.14 5.63
N ASP A 34 35.67 9.47 5.60
CA ASP A 34 36.55 9.52 4.44
C ASP A 34 36.92 8.11 3.96
N ASP A 35 36.87 7.89 2.65
CA ASP A 35 37.49 6.76 1.96
C ASP A 35 38.99 6.99 1.79
N LYS A 36 39.85 6.05 2.21
CA LYS A 36 41.08 5.63 1.47
C LYS A 36 41.90 4.50 2.13
N SER A 37 42.00 3.40 1.37
CA SER A 37 43.19 2.59 1.03
C SER A 37 44.31 2.31 2.04
N SER A 38 44.65 1.03 2.27
CA SER A 38 45.92 0.41 1.82
C SER A 38 46.16 -0.98 2.43
N SER A 39 46.46 -1.97 1.59
CA SER A 39 47.59 -2.92 1.73
C SER A 39 47.36 -4.17 0.86
N ALA A 40 48.16 -4.29 -0.19
CA ALA A 40 48.60 -5.56 -0.78
C ALA A 40 50.10 -5.70 -0.43
N PRO A 41 50.68 -6.92 -0.43
CA PRO A 41 51.51 -7.34 -1.58
C PRO A 41 51.57 -8.90 -1.75
N PRO A 42 52.54 -9.49 -2.48
CA PRO A 42 52.45 -9.88 -3.89
C PRO A 42 52.64 -11.41 -4.10
N ASP A 43 52.49 -11.92 -5.34
CA ASP A 43 53.55 -12.74 -5.97
C ASP A 43 53.18 -13.39 -7.33
N LEU A 44 54.24 -13.46 -8.16
CA LEU A 44 54.55 -14.37 -9.27
C LEU A 44 53.98 -14.10 -10.68
N GLN A 45 54.91 -13.66 -11.54
CA GLN A 45 54.84 -13.59 -12.99
C GLN A 45 55.05 -14.96 -13.65
N SER A 46 54.34 -15.25 -14.75
CA SER A 46 54.94 -15.82 -15.97
C SER A 46 53.99 -15.76 -17.19
N LYS A 47 54.47 -15.05 -18.23
CA LYS A 47 54.43 -15.33 -19.70
C LYS A 47 53.09 -15.67 -20.38
N GLU A 48 52.66 -14.80 -21.32
CA GLU A 48 52.60 -15.03 -22.80
C GLU A 48 51.59 -16.13 -23.19
N GLU A 49 50.57 -15.93 -24.04
CA GLU A 49 50.63 -15.44 -25.42
C GLU A 49 49.21 -15.35 -26.05
N ARG A 50 49.08 -14.47 -27.06
CA ARG A 50 48.31 -14.66 -28.31
C ARG A 50 46.78 -14.38 -28.39
N VAL A 51 46.53 -13.17 -28.89
CA VAL A 51 45.52 -12.68 -29.85
C VAL A 51 44.75 -13.73 -30.70
N HIS A 52 43.41 -13.73 -30.63
CA HIS A 52 42.53 -13.56 -31.81
C HIS A 52 41.05 -13.37 -31.44
N ASN A 53 40.43 -12.34 -32.01
CA ASN A 53 38.99 -12.16 -32.22
C ASN A 53 38.89 -11.75 -33.71
N PRO A 54 38.04 -12.36 -34.56
CA PRO A 54 36.67 -11.84 -34.71
C PRO A 54 35.59 -12.85 -35.20
N LYS A 55 34.33 -12.52 -34.88
CA LYS A 55 33.07 -12.49 -35.69
C LYS A 55 32.76 -13.67 -36.63
N ASP A 56 31.57 -14.29 -36.58
CA ASP A 56 30.32 -13.85 -37.24
C ASP A 56 29.10 -14.48 -36.54
N VAL A 57 28.04 -13.75 -36.18
CA VAL A 57 26.87 -13.34 -36.99
C VAL A 57 26.09 -14.52 -37.57
N GLU A 58 24.91 -14.81 -36.98
CA GLU A 58 23.71 -15.05 -37.77
C GLU A 58 22.44 -14.72 -36.98
N THR A 59 21.53 -14.09 -37.72
CA THR A 59 20.30 -13.41 -37.32
C THR A 59 19.12 -14.36 -37.50
N SER A 60 18.17 -14.42 -36.55
CA SER A 60 16.82 -14.87 -36.88
C SER A 60 15.78 -13.95 -36.25
N TYR A 61 15.06 -13.26 -37.14
CA TYR A 61 13.83 -12.52 -36.92
C TYR A 61 12.75 -13.38 -36.25
N GLY A 62 12.09 -12.82 -35.24
CA GLY A 62 10.93 -13.43 -34.59
C GLY A 62 10.32 -12.48 -33.56
N GLY A 63 9.61 -11.47 -34.04
CA GLY A 63 8.88 -10.54 -33.19
C GLY A 63 7.68 -11.22 -32.53
N SER A 64 7.69 -11.30 -31.20
CA SER A 64 6.48 -11.46 -30.41
C SER A 64 6.39 -10.29 -29.44
N THR A 65 5.33 -9.52 -29.61
CA THR A 65 4.85 -8.43 -28.75
C THR A 65 5.06 -8.71 -27.26
N SER A 66 5.99 -7.99 -26.64
CA SER A 66 6.08 -7.94 -25.18
C SER A 66 4.95 -7.07 -24.66
N VAL A 67 3.80 -7.69 -24.39
CA VAL A 67 2.78 -7.13 -23.51
C VAL A 67 3.46 -6.85 -22.18
N THR A 68 3.47 -5.58 -21.79
CA THR A 68 4.00 -5.09 -20.54
C THR A 68 3.41 -5.91 -19.40
N ARG A 69 4.26 -6.75 -18.80
CA ARG A 69 3.95 -7.65 -17.71
C ARG A 69 3.25 -6.84 -16.61
N GLY A 70 1.95 -7.07 -16.44
CA GLY A 70 1.21 -6.57 -15.29
C GLY A 70 1.96 -6.96 -14.02
N ALA A 71 1.98 -6.02 -13.07
CA ALA A 71 2.64 -6.17 -11.78
C ALA A 71 2.52 -7.61 -11.27
N ALA A 72 3.67 -8.25 -11.03
CA ALA A 72 3.70 -9.58 -10.46
C ALA A 72 2.93 -9.53 -9.13
N PHE A 73 1.85 -10.30 -9.08
CA PHE A 73 1.09 -10.54 -7.87
C PHE A 73 1.99 -11.38 -6.96
N GLU A 74 2.80 -10.72 -6.15
CA GLU A 74 3.53 -11.42 -5.09
C GLU A 74 2.51 -11.80 -4.02
N GLU A 75 2.04 -13.05 -4.06
CA GLU A 75 1.43 -13.73 -2.93
C GLU A 75 2.48 -13.83 -1.81
N MET A 76 2.70 -12.74 -1.09
CA MET A 76 3.47 -12.73 0.15
C MET A 76 2.60 -13.39 1.23
N GLY A 77 2.71 -14.72 1.30
CA GLY A 77 2.19 -15.53 2.39
C GLY A 77 2.84 -15.18 3.74
N PRO A 78 2.25 -15.63 4.86
CA PRO A 78 2.63 -15.22 6.21
C PRO A 78 4.07 -15.63 6.58
N PRO A 79 4.79 -14.82 7.37
CA PRO A 79 6.18 -15.09 7.73
C PRO A 79 6.30 -15.85 9.07
N THR A 80 6.14 -17.17 9.10
CA THR A 80 6.72 -18.01 10.18
C THR A 80 6.87 -19.46 9.74
N GLY A 81 7.92 -20.14 10.21
CA GLY A 81 8.49 -21.39 9.70
C GLY A 81 7.71 -22.68 9.92
N GLU A 82 6.42 -22.74 9.57
CA GLU A 82 5.60 -23.95 9.65
C GLU A 82 5.19 -24.43 8.25
N ALA A 83 5.08 -25.75 8.09
CA ALA A 83 4.94 -26.43 6.80
C ALA A 83 3.86 -25.76 5.93
N LYS A 84 4.27 -25.31 4.73
CA LYS A 84 3.41 -24.64 3.75
C LYS A 84 2.26 -25.55 3.34
N GLU A 85 1.14 -25.48 4.03
CA GLU A 85 -0.11 -26.00 3.49
C GLU A 85 -0.45 -25.18 2.24
N LYS A 86 -0.28 -25.79 1.07
CA LYS A 86 -0.55 -25.13 -0.20
C LYS A 86 -2.06 -24.90 -0.28
N VAL A 87 -2.48 -23.65 -0.09
CA VAL A 87 -3.88 -23.25 -0.27
C VAL A 87 -4.37 -23.76 -1.63
N PRO A 88 -5.47 -24.52 -1.68
CA PRO A 88 -5.95 -25.08 -2.93
C PRO A 88 -6.37 -23.97 -3.89
N ARG A 89 -5.99 -24.12 -5.16
CA ARG A 89 -6.32 -23.16 -6.23
C ARG A 89 -7.82 -23.15 -6.55
N LYS A 90 -8.53 -24.22 -6.21
CA LYS A 90 -9.97 -24.38 -6.44
C LYS A 90 -10.73 -23.97 -5.17
N PRO A 91 -11.88 -23.31 -5.28
CA PRO A 91 -12.73 -23.02 -4.13
C PRO A 91 -13.27 -24.33 -3.53
N HIS A 92 -13.52 -24.31 -2.21
CA HIS A 92 -14.10 -25.46 -1.51
C HIS A 92 -15.62 -25.45 -1.67
N TYR A 93 -16.14 -26.28 -2.57
CA TYR A 93 -17.58 -26.39 -2.80
C TYR A 93 -18.33 -27.20 -1.73
N ASP A 94 -17.63 -28.07 -1.00
CA ASP A 94 -18.22 -28.96 0.01
C ASP A 94 -18.41 -28.29 1.39
N VAL A 95 -18.30 -26.96 1.44
CA VAL A 95 -18.44 -26.17 2.67
C VAL A 95 -19.91 -26.11 3.06
N ALA A 96 -20.22 -26.37 4.32
CA ALA A 96 -21.55 -26.13 4.88
C ALA A 96 -21.86 -24.64 4.76
N LEU A 97 -22.82 -24.25 3.92
CA LEU A 97 -23.22 -22.85 3.80
C LEU A 97 -23.94 -22.41 5.09
N ASP A 98 -23.58 -21.23 5.59
CA ASP A 98 -24.34 -20.58 6.65
C ASP A 98 -25.66 -20.06 6.08
N ASP A 99 -26.71 -20.03 6.90
CA ASP A 99 -28.01 -19.43 6.54
C ASP A 99 -27.91 -17.93 6.21
N ARG A 100 -26.79 -17.29 6.58
CA ARG A 100 -26.49 -15.88 6.36
C ARG A 100 -25.66 -15.63 5.10
N THR A 101 -25.28 -16.70 4.39
CA THR A 101 -24.51 -16.60 3.16
C THR A 101 -25.37 -16.10 2.01
N SER A 102 -24.93 -15.00 1.39
CA SER A 102 -25.61 -14.46 0.22
C SER A 102 -25.36 -15.34 -1.01
N SER A 103 -26.36 -15.50 -1.89
CA SER A 103 -26.17 -16.26 -3.14
C SER A 103 -25.19 -15.62 -4.14
N PHE A 104 -24.71 -14.39 -3.84
CA PHE A 104 -23.87 -13.60 -4.74
C PHE A 104 -22.41 -13.51 -4.29
N SER A 105 -22.09 -13.96 -3.07
CA SER A 105 -20.72 -14.00 -2.59
C SER A 105 -19.94 -15.14 -3.25
N PRO A 106 -18.64 -14.93 -3.53
CA PRO A 106 -17.78 -16.02 -3.98
C PRO A 106 -17.68 -17.11 -2.91
N VAL A 107 -17.31 -18.32 -3.34
CA VAL A 107 -17.07 -19.47 -2.45
C VAL A 107 -15.63 -19.39 -1.92
N PRO A 108 -15.39 -19.62 -0.62
CA PRO A 108 -14.07 -19.51 -0.04
C PRO A 108 -13.09 -20.57 -0.53
N LYS A 109 -11.83 -20.17 -0.72
CA LYS A 109 -10.70 -21.08 -1.03
C LYS A 109 -10.07 -21.67 0.23
N ARG A 110 -10.30 -21.07 1.39
CA ARG A 110 -9.88 -21.56 2.69
C ARG A 110 -10.96 -21.18 3.69
N VAL A 111 -11.44 -22.16 4.45
CA VAL A 111 -12.38 -21.94 5.53
C VAL A 111 -11.68 -22.25 6.84
N MET A 112 -11.75 -21.32 7.78
CA MET A 112 -11.20 -21.48 9.12
C MET A 112 -12.21 -22.25 9.97
N ASP A 113 -11.89 -23.48 10.35
CA ASP A 113 -12.73 -24.34 11.20
C ASP A 113 -12.29 -24.34 12.68
N GLY A 114 -11.16 -23.70 12.98
CA GLY A 114 -10.58 -23.63 14.32
C GLY A 114 -9.71 -24.82 14.69
N SER A 115 -9.47 -25.76 13.76
CA SER A 115 -8.50 -26.85 13.92
C SER A 115 -7.05 -26.42 13.67
N GLU A 116 -6.86 -25.22 13.11
CA GLU A 116 -5.54 -24.70 12.77
C GLU A 116 -4.63 -24.59 14.01
N PRO A 117 -3.37 -25.02 13.91
CA PRO A 117 -2.42 -24.92 15.01
C PRO A 117 -2.12 -23.45 15.29
N GLY A 118 -2.47 -23.00 16.50
CA GLY A 118 -2.20 -21.63 16.93
C GLY A 118 -2.34 -21.48 18.44
N THR A 119 -1.63 -20.51 19.00
CA THR A 119 -1.68 -20.20 20.44
C THR A 119 -3.07 -19.74 20.91
N SER A 120 -3.90 -19.25 19.98
CA SER A 120 -5.27 -18.79 20.24
C SER A 120 -6.19 -19.22 19.11
N VAL A 121 -7.46 -19.55 19.44
CA VAL A 121 -8.51 -19.85 18.46
C VAL A 121 -8.61 -18.71 17.43
N ALA A 122 -8.75 -19.08 16.16
CA ALA A 122 -8.91 -18.12 15.06
C ALA A 122 -10.09 -17.19 15.32
N ALA A 123 -9.90 -15.88 15.13
CA ALA A 123 -10.96 -14.91 15.33
C ALA A 123 -12.11 -15.12 14.33
N ALA A 124 -11.82 -15.72 13.18
CA ALA A 124 -12.80 -16.11 12.18
C ALA A 124 -14.00 -16.88 12.79
N VAL A 125 -13.70 -17.91 13.59
CA VAL A 125 -14.69 -18.80 14.22
C VAL A 125 -15.48 -18.07 15.31
N LEU A 126 -14.84 -17.14 16.03
CA LEU A 126 -15.44 -16.45 17.18
C LEU A 126 -16.19 -15.17 16.80
N SER A 127 -15.86 -14.53 15.67
CA SER A 127 -16.35 -13.20 15.31
C SER A 127 -17.86 -13.14 15.04
N GLY A 128 -18.47 -14.28 14.69
CA GLY A 128 -19.86 -14.34 14.21
C GLY A 128 -20.08 -13.68 12.84
N ALA A 129 -19.00 -13.31 12.16
CA ALA A 129 -19.06 -12.83 10.79
C ALA A 129 -19.44 -13.97 9.83
N PRO A 130 -20.22 -13.68 8.77
CA PRO A 130 -20.59 -14.71 7.80
C PRO A 130 -19.34 -15.23 7.07
N MET A 131 -19.34 -16.52 6.74
CA MET A 131 -18.23 -17.16 6.01
C MET A 131 -17.92 -16.53 4.64
N ASP A 132 -18.88 -15.83 4.05
CA ASP A 132 -18.74 -15.07 2.80
C ASP A 132 -17.56 -14.09 2.81
N LEU A 133 -17.20 -13.58 3.99
CA LEU A 133 -16.05 -12.68 4.12
C LEU A 133 -14.72 -13.38 3.92
N GLN A 134 -14.63 -14.66 4.29
CA GLN A 134 -13.42 -15.47 4.07
C GLN A 134 -13.19 -15.73 2.58
N ALA A 135 -14.27 -15.72 1.79
CA ALA A 135 -14.20 -15.87 0.35
C ALA A 135 -13.77 -14.62 -0.40
N ARG A 136 -13.84 -13.45 0.24
CA ARG A 136 -13.50 -12.18 -0.39
C ARG A 136 -12.01 -11.91 -0.26
N THR A 137 -11.47 -11.36 -1.33
CA THR A 137 -10.12 -10.85 -1.34
C THR A 137 -10.09 -9.45 -0.74
N VAL A 138 -9.08 -9.20 0.09
CA VAL A 138 -8.86 -7.96 0.80
C VAL A 138 -7.61 -7.28 0.24
N ARG A 139 -7.70 -5.98 -0.01
CA ARG A 139 -6.56 -5.16 -0.44
C ARG A 139 -5.95 -4.43 0.75
N ILE A 140 -4.71 -4.77 1.07
CA ILE A 140 -3.90 -4.04 2.06
C ILE A 140 -3.00 -3.07 1.29
N TYR A 141 -3.20 -1.77 1.48
CA TYR A 141 -2.48 -0.75 0.73
C TYR A 141 -2.31 0.54 1.51
N ARG A 142 -1.33 1.34 1.11
CA ARG A 142 -1.21 2.74 1.56
C ARG A 142 -1.86 3.62 0.49
N PRO A 143 -2.84 4.48 0.84
CA PRO A 143 -3.53 5.28 -0.17
C PRO A 143 -2.54 6.23 -0.86
N ALA A 144 -2.65 6.31 -2.18
CA ALA A 144 -1.83 7.21 -2.97
C ALA A 144 -2.15 8.67 -2.63
N LYS A 145 -1.14 9.53 -2.74
CA LYS A 145 -1.34 10.98 -2.64
C LYS A 145 -2.32 11.45 -3.71
N THR A 146 -3.29 12.28 -3.31
CA THR A 146 -4.22 12.91 -4.25
C THR A 146 -3.46 13.90 -5.15
N ALA A 147 -3.56 13.74 -6.48
CA ALA A 147 -2.84 14.59 -7.42
C ALA A 147 -3.30 16.06 -7.39
N THR A 148 -4.54 16.31 -6.98
CA THR A 148 -5.14 17.65 -6.86
C THR A 148 -4.62 18.44 -5.66
N GLN A 149 -4.03 17.77 -4.65
CA GLN A 149 -3.56 18.41 -3.43
C GLN A 149 -2.09 18.12 -3.16
N SER A 150 -1.41 19.08 -2.55
CA SER A 150 0.01 18.93 -2.19
C SER A 150 0.23 18.30 -0.81
N GLY A 151 -0.80 18.15 0.01
CA GLY A 151 -0.71 17.56 1.36
C GLY A 151 -0.55 16.05 1.34
N ASP A 152 0.18 15.51 2.33
CA ASP A 152 0.52 14.08 2.42
C ASP A 152 -0.10 13.36 3.64
N TRP A 153 -0.94 14.04 4.43
CA TRP A 153 -1.45 13.53 5.72
C TRP A 153 -2.22 12.19 5.62
N HIS A 154 -3.02 12.03 4.57
CA HIS A 154 -3.90 10.87 4.44
C HIS A 154 -3.15 9.59 4.03
N SER A 155 -1.91 9.75 3.56
CA SER A 155 -1.09 8.69 2.97
C SER A 155 -0.25 7.93 3.99
N HIS A 156 -0.23 8.29 5.27
CA HIS A 156 0.69 7.66 6.23
C HIS A 156 0.20 6.32 6.81
N LYS A 157 -1.13 6.12 6.88
CA LYS A 157 -1.73 4.91 7.47
C LYS A 157 -1.94 3.83 6.42
N TRP A 158 -1.78 2.59 6.84
CA TRP A 158 -2.14 1.43 6.04
C TRP A 158 -3.64 1.23 6.08
N ARG A 159 -4.23 0.89 4.93
CA ARG A 159 -5.65 0.64 4.77
C ARG A 159 -5.89 -0.77 4.34
N MET A 160 -6.99 -1.30 4.84
CA MET A 160 -7.52 -2.57 4.44
C MET A 160 -8.96 -2.38 3.97
N ASP A 161 -9.17 -2.64 2.68
CA ASP A 161 -10.46 -2.52 2.00
C ASP A 161 -10.82 -3.85 1.34
N TRP A 162 -12.11 -4.15 1.22
CA TRP A 162 -12.59 -5.34 0.52
C TRP A 162 -12.74 -5.09 -0.99
N ASP A 163 -12.49 -6.11 -1.79
CA ASP A 163 -12.75 -6.06 -3.24
C ASP A 163 -14.27 -6.01 -3.51
N PRO A 164 -14.74 -5.23 -4.51
CA PRO A 164 -16.12 -5.25 -4.96
C PRO A 164 -16.64 -6.64 -5.33
N LEU A 165 -17.88 -6.96 -4.94
CA LEU A 165 -18.52 -8.15 -5.47
C LEU A 165 -18.77 -8.01 -6.98
N PRO A 166 -18.67 -9.11 -7.74
CA PRO A 166 -19.04 -9.12 -9.15
C PRO A 166 -20.54 -8.83 -9.36
N LYS A 167 -21.40 -9.23 -8.40
CA LYS A 167 -22.84 -9.01 -8.44
C LYS A 167 -23.32 -8.42 -7.12
N GLY A 168 -24.18 -7.41 -7.17
CA GLY A 168 -24.73 -6.76 -5.98
C GLY A 168 -23.86 -5.65 -5.36
N TRP A 169 -22.76 -5.26 -6.02
CA TRP A 169 -21.95 -4.11 -5.58
C TRP A 169 -22.74 -2.80 -5.64
N ARG A 170 -23.22 -2.39 -6.82
CA ARG A 170 -24.07 -1.21 -7.01
C ARG A 170 -25.09 -1.44 -8.11
N TRP A 171 -26.32 -0.98 -7.90
CA TRP A 171 -27.36 -0.89 -8.93
C TRP A 171 -28.21 0.36 -8.71
N GLU A 172 -28.91 0.79 -9.74
CA GLU A 172 -29.83 1.92 -9.67
C GLU A 172 -31.16 1.49 -9.03
N ASN A 173 -31.64 2.26 -8.05
CA ASN A 173 -32.98 2.08 -7.51
C ASN A 173 -34.02 2.50 -8.56
N PRO A 174 -34.93 1.61 -9.02
CA PRO A 174 -35.89 1.92 -10.08
C PRO A 174 -36.89 3.04 -9.72
N LEU A 175 -37.05 3.37 -8.43
CA LEU A 175 -38.00 4.40 -8.00
C LEU A 175 -37.40 5.83 -8.03
N ILE A 176 -36.26 6.04 -7.35
CA ILE A 176 -35.66 7.38 -7.14
C ILE A 176 -34.31 7.56 -7.85
N GLY A 177 -33.72 6.48 -8.38
CA GLY A 177 -32.41 6.52 -9.06
C GLY A 177 -31.20 6.51 -8.12
N TRP A 178 -31.39 6.28 -6.82
CA TRP A 178 -30.27 6.19 -5.87
C TRP A 178 -29.43 4.93 -6.09
N GLN A 179 -28.13 5.04 -5.83
CA GLN A 179 -27.18 3.93 -5.91
C GLN A 179 -27.39 2.98 -4.72
N SER A 180 -28.09 1.88 -4.96
CA SER A 180 -28.34 0.82 -3.98
C SER A 180 -27.21 -0.22 -3.99
N SER A 181 -27.01 -0.93 -2.88
CA SER A 181 -25.96 -1.94 -2.70
C SER A 181 -26.46 -3.07 -1.81
N ALA A 182 -26.03 -4.30 -2.07
CA ALA A 182 -26.26 -5.47 -1.22
C ALA A 182 -25.02 -5.77 -0.36
N ASP A 183 -23.92 -5.04 -0.60
CA ASP A 183 -22.65 -5.30 0.04
C ASP A 183 -22.53 -4.60 1.40
N TYR A 184 -22.49 -5.39 2.46
CA TYR A 184 -22.37 -4.92 3.84
C TYR A 184 -20.96 -4.38 4.17
N MET A 185 -19.92 -4.71 3.39
CA MET A 185 -18.55 -4.22 3.63
C MET A 185 -18.18 -2.97 2.84
N ASN A 186 -19.05 -2.50 1.93
CA ASN A 186 -18.76 -1.41 1.02
C ASN A 186 -18.37 -0.09 1.72
N GLY A 187 -18.92 0.16 2.92
CA GLY A 187 -18.61 1.33 3.74
C GLY A 187 -17.42 1.14 4.69
N GLN A 188 -16.91 -0.08 4.83
CA GLN A 188 -15.92 -0.42 5.85
C GLN A 188 -14.50 -0.23 5.33
N ARG A 189 -13.68 0.49 6.10
CA ARG A 189 -12.28 0.80 5.80
C ARG A 189 -11.48 0.75 7.09
N LEU A 190 -10.61 -0.24 7.22
CA LEU A 190 -9.81 -0.40 8.44
C LEU A 190 -8.46 0.31 8.27
N GLN A 191 -8.01 0.98 9.33
CA GLN A 191 -6.74 1.72 9.36
C GLN A 191 -5.77 1.03 10.29
N PHE A 192 -4.55 0.82 9.83
CA PHE A 192 -3.46 0.20 10.57
C PHE A 192 -2.23 1.11 10.58
N ASN A 193 -1.39 0.91 11.60
CA ASN A 193 -0.13 1.64 11.72
C ASN A 193 0.96 1.01 10.84
N THR A 194 1.06 -0.32 10.85
CA THR A 194 2.06 -1.07 10.08
C THR A 194 1.40 -2.02 9.07
N LYS A 195 2.21 -2.48 8.09
CA LYS A 195 1.81 -3.49 7.11
C LYS A 195 1.57 -4.84 7.79
N GLU A 196 2.45 -5.20 8.72
CA GLU A 196 2.42 -6.47 9.46
C GLU A 196 1.17 -6.58 10.32
N ASP A 197 0.75 -5.51 10.99
CA ASP A 197 -0.50 -5.52 11.78
C ASP A 197 -1.73 -5.83 10.91
N ALA A 198 -1.78 -5.26 9.70
CA ALA A 198 -2.86 -5.51 8.75
C ALA A 198 -2.86 -6.96 8.25
N ILE A 199 -1.67 -7.50 7.95
CA ILE A 199 -1.50 -8.91 7.53
C ILE A 199 -1.91 -9.86 8.65
N ASN A 200 -1.45 -9.59 9.88
CA ASN A 200 -1.80 -10.40 11.05
C ASN A 200 -3.30 -10.38 11.32
N PHE A 201 -3.95 -9.23 11.16
CA PHE A 201 -5.40 -9.12 11.29
C PHE A 201 -6.12 -9.95 10.21
N ALA A 202 -5.72 -9.84 8.94
CA ALA A 202 -6.30 -10.61 7.84
C ALA A 202 -6.13 -12.12 8.06
N ASN A 203 -4.94 -12.57 8.47
CA ASN A 203 -4.66 -13.97 8.79
C ASN A 203 -5.53 -14.48 9.94
N LYS A 204 -5.68 -13.70 11.02
CA LYS A 204 -6.49 -14.10 12.19
C LYS A 204 -7.97 -14.29 11.85
N GLN A 205 -8.48 -13.54 10.86
CA GLN A 205 -9.85 -13.64 10.36
C GLN A 205 -10.00 -14.63 9.20
N GLY A 206 -8.89 -15.15 8.65
CA GLY A 206 -8.89 -16.05 7.51
C GLY A 206 -9.21 -15.38 6.17
N TYR A 207 -9.02 -14.06 6.04
CA TYR A 207 -9.25 -13.36 4.77
C TYR A 207 -8.11 -13.60 3.78
N GLU A 208 -8.45 -13.87 2.51
CA GLU A 208 -7.49 -13.82 1.42
C GLU A 208 -7.06 -12.36 1.21
N TYR A 209 -5.76 -12.08 1.19
CA TYR A 209 -5.27 -10.70 1.07
C TYR A 209 -4.24 -10.54 -0.05
N PHE A 210 -4.22 -9.34 -0.62
CA PHE A 210 -3.20 -8.86 -1.54
C PHE A 210 -2.58 -7.59 -0.96
N VAL A 211 -1.24 -7.56 -0.89
CA VAL A 211 -0.51 -6.38 -0.40
C VAL A 211 -0.01 -5.56 -1.57
N GLN A 212 -0.50 -4.33 -1.66
CA GLN A 212 -0.01 -3.34 -2.60
C GLN A 212 1.02 -2.44 -1.91
N GLU A 213 2.26 -2.50 -2.37
CA GLU A 213 3.32 -1.65 -1.84
C GLU A 213 3.14 -0.18 -2.27
N PRO A 214 3.45 0.78 -1.38
CA PRO A 214 3.34 2.18 -1.71
C PRO A 214 4.34 2.59 -2.80
N ASN A 215 3.84 3.32 -3.80
CA ASN A 215 4.72 3.97 -4.77
C ASN A 215 5.26 5.28 -4.16
N GLU A 216 6.50 5.23 -3.66
CA GLU A 216 7.15 6.39 -3.07
C GLU A 216 7.82 7.27 -4.13
N ARG A 217 7.69 8.59 -3.94
CA ARG A 217 8.34 9.56 -4.83
C ARG A 217 9.86 9.48 -4.66
N LYS A 218 10.58 9.41 -5.78
CA LYS A 218 12.04 9.51 -5.78
C LYS A 218 12.45 10.94 -5.40
N PHE A 219 13.32 11.08 -4.40
CA PHE A 219 13.87 12.37 -4.04
C PHE A 219 14.92 12.80 -5.06
N VAL A 220 14.69 13.92 -5.74
CA VAL A 220 15.63 14.49 -6.73
C VAL A 220 16.10 15.84 -6.19
N PRO A 221 17.43 16.10 -6.11
CA PRO A 221 17.93 17.39 -5.68
C PRO A 221 17.50 18.48 -6.67
N LYS A 222 16.82 19.51 -6.17
CA LYS A 222 16.36 20.65 -6.96
C LYS A 222 17.10 21.90 -6.51
N ALA A 223 18.01 22.41 -7.34
CA ALA A 223 18.71 23.68 -7.13
C ALA A 223 18.13 24.76 -8.04
N TYR A 224 17.76 25.92 -7.48
CA TYR A 224 17.20 27.04 -8.26
C TYR A 224 18.19 27.60 -9.30
N ALA A 225 19.50 27.56 -9.00
CA ALA A 225 20.57 27.96 -9.91
C ALA A 225 20.56 27.18 -11.23
N ASN A 226 20.05 25.93 -11.24
CA ASN A 226 19.96 25.11 -12.44
C ASN A 226 19.06 25.74 -13.52
N ASN A 227 18.17 26.65 -13.14
CA ASN A 227 17.33 27.38 -14.07
C ASN A 227 18.15 28.30 -15.00
N PHE A 228 19.32 28.79 -14.56
CA PHE A 228 20.13 29.81 -15.23
C PHE A 228 21.52 29.31 -15.67
N VAL A 229 21.71 28.00 -15.81
CA VAL A 229 22.98 27.44 -16.29
C VAL A 229 23.28 27.94 -17.70
N HIS A 230 24.50 28.44 -17.89
CA HIS A 230 24.99 28.85 -19.20
C HIS A 230 25.09 27.63 -20.13
N ILE A 231 24.47 27.72 -21.30
CA ILE A 231 24.58 26.71 -22.35
C ILE A 231 25.35 27.36 -23.50
N PRO A 232 26.57 26.88 -23.83
CA PRO A 232 27.42 27.51 -24.84
C PRO A 232 26.88 27.38 -26.28
N GLY A 233 25.96 26.44 -26.51
CA GLY A 233 25.32 26.22 -27.82
C GLY A 233 23.91 26.81 -27.91
N LYS A 234 23.19 26.41 -28.96
CA LYS A 234 21.79 26.80 -29.14
C LYS A 234 20.92 26.25 -27.99
N LEU A 235 20.12 27.12 -27.38
CA LEU A 235 19.20 26.76 -26.31
C LEU A 235 18.15 25.76 -26.82
N LYS A 236 17.93 24.67 -26.05
CA LYS A 236 16.91 23.65 -26.36
C LYS A 236 15.48 24.16 -26.10
N VAL A 237 15.31 24.90 -24.99
CA VAL A 237 14.02 25.46 -24.55
C VAL A 237 14.30 26.80 -23.89
N ILE A 238 13.46 27.80 -24.17
CA ILE A 238 13.46 29.07 -23.45
C ILE A 238 12.66 28.86 -22.16
N ARG A 239 13.33 28.95 -21.01
CA ARG A 239 12.69 28.72 -19.70
C ARG A 239 11.93 29.97 -19.25
N THR A 240 10.63 29.83 -19.01
CA THR A 240 9.81 30.82 -18.32
C THR A 240 9.73 30.54 -16.82
N LYS A 241 9.22 31.50 -16.04
CA LYS A 241 8.98 31.33 -14.60
C LYS A 241 7.59 30.75 -14.34
#